data_AF-A0A4Z0RME5-F1
#
_entry.id   AF-A0A4Z0RME5-F1
#
_cell.length_a   1.000
_cell.length_b   1.000
_cell.length_c   1.000
_cell.angle_alpha   90.00
_cell.angle_beta   90.00
_cell.angle_gamma   90.00
#
_symmetry.space_group_name_H-M   'P 1'
#
loop_
_entity.id
_entity.type
_entity.pdbx_description
1 polymer ?
#
loop_
_entity_poly.entity_id
_entity_poly.type
_entity_poly.pdbx_seq_one_letter_code
_entity_poly.pdbx_strand_id
1 'polypeptide(L)'
;MPDLLSQSFLKIQNEYLEVLKQLSTTIQINGDIDELSIDKVNLFWHKNYKLISLYLNNIPKKKRAFFYTGATNYIQDDGFLLAGKYHFFDDPLPEYIDMVHKTSDRTFKRNMADVIVRLIDNNISTLTNSSVIVLPLRYLMNNEEYSLSDQQEREVAQRLFISMFRNVENIEEYFSTIKNVNDIAYEIDPTLVKTLLLSDYDDISLPIETRLQNHFSFMEDVYEASDDEDSKKLFNSICGYFIQVLKIFQVSIMWNLTPFFPSSTSFNYFMLLLTRWQPYSDQSELTEGMNSTLTKSFLLNRFSSELAARDYDTDIQELELRMNEKSLNQKLFKLDIKQSEKVTAIVDSLLN
;
A
#
# COMPACT_ATOMS: atom_id res chain seq x y z
N MET A 1 -12.21 24.20 -19.45
CA MET A 1 -12.80 24.48 -18.13
C MET A 1 -12.82 23.15 -17.36
N PRO A 2 -12.43 23.11 -16.07
CA PRO A 2 -12.64 21.91 -15.25
C PRO A 2 -14.14 21.69 -15.10
N ASP A 3 -14.61 20.46 -15.25
CA ASP A 3 -16.01 20.11 -14.99
C ASP A 3 -16.37 20.36 -13.51
N LEU A 4 -17.67 20.54 -13.24
CA LEU A 4 -18.20 20.89 -11.91
C LEU A 4 -17.77 19.90 -10.82
N LEU A 5 -17.65 18.62 -11.19
CA LEU A 5 -17.24 17.53 -10.31
C LEU A 5 -15.78 17.71 -9.88
N SER A 6 -14.89 18.02 -10.82
CA SER A 6 -13.47 18.31 -10.56
C SER A 6 -13.28 19.54 -9.67
N GLN A 7 -14.09 20.60 -9.86
CA GLN A 7 -14.03 21.79 -9.01
C GLN A 7 -14.49 21.50 -7.57
N SER A 8 -15.56 20.71 -7.44
CA SER A 8 -16.10 20.30 -6.14
C SER A 8 -15.12 19.37 -5.41
N PHE A 9 -14.46 18.48 -6.13
CA PHE A 9 -13.41 17.62 -5.57
C PHE A 9 -12.17 18.41 -5.11
N LEU A 10 -11.71 19.41 -5.88
CA LEU A 10 -10.63 20.29 -5.47
C LEU A 10 -10.97 21.05 -4.17
N LYS A 11 -12.24 21.46 -4.02
CA LYS A 11 -12.71 22.09 -2.79
C LYS A 11 -12.59 21.14 -1.59
N ILE A 12 -12.90 19.84 -1.76
CA ILE A 12 -12.70 18.82 -0.70
C ILE A 12 -11.22 18.74 -0.30
N GLN A 13 -10.28 18.70 -1.27
CA GLN A 13 -8.84 18.65 -0.95
C GLN A 13 -8.40 19.87 -0.14
N ASN A 14 -8.86 21.07 -0.50
CA ASN A 14 -8.56 22.29 0.24
C ASN A 14 -9.20 22.30 1.64
N GLU A 15 -10.44 21.84 1.78
CA GLU A 15 -11.09 21.72 3.10
C GLU A 15 -10.37 20.70 3.99
N TYR A 16 -9.89 19.59 3.41
CA TYR A 16 -9.12 18.59 4.14
C TYR A 16 -7.79 19.13 4.64
N LEU A 17 -7.08 19.92 3.82
CA LEU A 17 -5.86 20.62 4.21
C LEU A 17 -6.10 21.51 5.46
N GLU A 18 -7.22 22.23 5.49
CA GLU A 18 -7.55 23.08 6.64
C GLU A 18 -7.90 22.25 7.89
N VAL A 19 -8.57 21.10 7.75
CA VAL A 19 -8.78 20.16 8.86
C VAL A 19 -7.45 19.70 9.44
N LEU A 20 -6.50 19.31 8.58
CA LEU A 20 -5.18 18.85 9.02
C LEU A 20 -4.37 19.95 9.70
N LYS A 21 -4.35 21.18 9.16
CA LYS A 21 -3.66 22.31 9.80
C LYS A 21 -4.22 22.63 11.19
N GLN A 22 -5.55 22.61 11.34
CA GLN A 22 -6.20 22.80 12.64
C GLN A 22 -5.84 21.70 13.62
N LEU A 23 -5.80 20.45 13.15
CA LEU A 23 -5.39 19.31 13.98
C LEU A 23 -3.93 19.42 14.41
N SER A 24 -3.01 19.70 13.47
CA SER A 24 -1.58 19.91 13.77
C SER A 24 -1.38 21.02 14.80
N THR A 25 -2.07 22.16 14.63
CA THR A 25 -2.04 23.27 15.61
C THR A 25 -2.55 22.84 16.99
N THR A 26 -3.64 22.07 17.04
CA THR A 26 -4.22 21.58 18.29
C THR A 26 -3.26 20.65 19.03
N ILE A 27 -2.62 19.71 18.30
CA ILE A 27 -1.63 18.79 18.87
C ILE A 27 -0.43 19.56 19.41
N GLN A 28 0.07 20.55 18.67
CA GLN A 28 1.19 21.40 19.11
C GLN A 28 0.87 22.18 20.40
N ILE A 29 -0.36 22.68 20.54
CA ILE A 29 -0.78 23.43 21.74
C ILE A 29 -0.95 22.48 22.94
N ASN A 30 -1.59 21.32 22.74
CA ASN A 30 -1.94 20.41 23.82
C ASN A 30 -0.78 19.49 24.24
N GLY A 31 0.19 19.26 23.35
CA GLY A 31 1.31 18.34 23.56
C GLY A 31 0.94 16.86 23.49
N ASP A 32 -0.30 16.53 23.10
CA ASP A 32 -0.79 15.16 22.94
C ASP A 32 -1.93 15.11 21.90
N ILE A 33 -2.23 13.91 21.42
CA ILE A 33 -3.34 13.64 20.51
C ILE A 33 -4.63 13.41 21.31
N ASP A 34 -5.56 14.35 21.18
CA ASP A 34 -6.94 14.19 21.67
C ASP A 34 -7.76 13.32 20.70
N GLU A 35 -8.36 12.24 21.23
CA GLU A 35 -9.20 11.29 20.47
C GLU A 35 -10.37 12.01 19.76
N LEU A 36 -10.98 13.02 20.38
CA LEU A 36 -12.07 13.79 19.74
C LEU A 36 -11.58 14.67 18.58
N SER A 37 -10.35 15.15 18.66
CA SER A 37 -9.76 15.99 17.62
C SER A 37 -9.38 15.16 16.38
N ILE A 38 -8.88 13.94 16.55
CA ILE A 38 -8.57 13.05 15.43
C ILE A 38 -9.82 12.49 14.75
N ASP A 39 -10.91 12.28 15.48
CA ASP A 39 -12.19 11.82 14.89
C ASP A 39 -12.76 12.77 13.84
N LYS A 40 -12.39 14.05 13.87
CA LYS A 40 -12.75 15.02 12.82
C LYS A 40 -12.27 14.58 11.44
N VAL A 41 -11.16 13.83 11.35
CA VAL A 41 -10.65 13.28 10.09
C VAL A 41 -11.62 12.25 9.53
N ASN A 42 -12.04 11.27 10.35
CA ASN A 42 -12.97 10.22 9.92
C ASN A 42 -14.33 10.80 9.54
N LEU A 43 -14.85 11.75 10.35
CA LEU A 43 -16.09 12.46 10.06
C LEU A 43 -16.02 13.26 8.76
N PHE A 44 -14.90 13.92 8.49
CA PHE A 44 -14.67 14.66 7.25
C PHE A 44 -14.78 13.74 6.03
N TRP A 45 -14.11 12.60 6.05
CA TRP A 45 -14.12 11.65 4.94
C TRP A 45 -15.50 11.02 4.74
N HIS A 46 -16.13 10.57 5.82
CA HIS A 46 -17.48 10.00 5.78
C HIS A 46 -18.51 10.99 5.20
N LYS A 47 -18.46 12.27 5.60
CA LYS A 47 -19.36 13.32 5.09
C LYS A 47 -19.20 13.53 3.57
N ASN A 48 -17.98 13.44 3.06
CA ASN A 48 -17.65 13.75 1.67
C ASN A 48 -17.64 12.53 0.74
N TYR A 49 -17.76 11.31 1.30
CA TYR A 49 -17.62 10.04 0.59
C TYR A 49 -18.40 9.97 -0.73
N LYS A 50 -19.69 10.34 -0.75
CA LYS A 50 -20.52 10.23 -1.97
C LYS A 50 -19.97 11.04 -3.15
N LEU A 51 -19.46 12.24 -2.89
CA LEU A 51 -18.89 13.09 -3.93
C LEU A 51 -17.53 12.55 -4.39
N ILE A 52 -16.73 12.01 -3.47
CA ILE A 52 -15.44 11.39 -3.76
C ILE A 52 -15.63 10.11 -4.60
N SER A 53 -16.54 9.21 -4.19
CA SER A 53 -16.86 8.00 -4.95
C SER A 53 -17.38 8.34 -6.35
N LEU A 54 -18.22 9.38 -6.48
CA LEU A 54 -18.64 9.87 -7.79
C LEU A 54 -17.44 10.37 -8.63
N TYR A 55 -16.51 11.10 -8.03
CA TYR A 55 -15.28 11.56 -8.70
C TYR A 55 -14.44 10.38 -9.19
N LEU A 56 -14.13 9.43 -8.31
CA LEU A 56 -13.32 8.24 -8.62
C LEU A 56 -13.94 7.41 -9.74
N ASN A 57 -15.26 7.21 -9.71
CA ASN A 57 -16.00 6.48 -10.75
C ASN A 57 -16.07 7.21 -12.12
N ASN A 58 -15.81 8.52 -12.14
CA ASN A 58 -15.78 9.33 -13.37
C ASN A 58 -14.37 9.59 -13.89
N ILE A 59 -13.32 9.10 -13.21
CA ILE A 59 -11.98 9.05 -13.80
C ILE A 59 -12.09 8.13 -15.02
N PRO A 60 -11.86 8.63 -16.25
CA PRO A 60 -12.10 7.81 -17.42
C PRO A 60 -11.22 6.57 -17.36
N LYS A 61 -11.80 5.38 -17.54
CA LYS A 61 -11.07 4.10 -17.48
C LYS A 61 -9.84 4.01 -18.40
N LYS A 62 -9.81 4.86 -19.45
CA LYS A 62 -8.67 5.01 -20.38
C LYS A 62 -7.56 5.94 -19.87
N LYS A 63 -7.87 6.83 -18.92
CA LYS A 63 -6.89 7.70 -18.27
C LYS A 63 -6.24 6.87 -17.17
N ARG A 64 -4.95 6.62 -17.36
CA ARG A 64 -4.13 5.86 -16.42
C ARG A 64 -4.05 6.63 -15.12
N ALA A 65 -4.61 6.04 -14.09
CA ALA A 65 -4.64 6.58 -12.74
C ALA A 65 -3.86 5.63 -11.83
N PHE A 66 -3.02 6.22 -11.00
CA PHE A 66 -2.06 5.52 -10.18
C PHE A 66 -2.21 5.97 -8.74
N PHE A 67 -1.91 5.09 -7.81
CA PHE A 67 -1.93 5.45 -6.40
C PHE A 67 -0.72 4.89 -5.67
N TYR A 68 -0.06 5.77 -4.95
CA TYR A 68 1.05 5.50 -4.05
C TYR A 68 0.47 4.92 -2.76
N THR A 69 0.85 3.69 -2.42
CA THR A 69 0.25 2.91 -1.32
C THR A 69 1.27 1.94 -0.70
N GLY A 70 0.89 1.24 0.37
CA GLY A 70 1.82 0.36 1.10
C GLY A 70 2.92 1.13 1.83
N ALA A 71 2.67 2.39 2.18
CA ALA A 71 3.60 3.24 2.91
C ALA A 71 2.87 4.20 3.85
N THR A 72 3.57 4.60 4.90
CA THR A 72 3.06 5.58 5.86
C THR A 72 3.06 6.99 5.28
N ASN A 73 4.15 7.41 4.64
CA ASN A 73 4.31 8.76 4.12
C ASN A 73 4.43 8.76 2.59
N TYR A 74 3.91 9.80 1.96
CA TYR A 74 4.25 10.13 0.58
C TYR A 74 5.65 10.73 0.52
N ILE A 75 6.48 10.14 -0.34
CA ILE A 75 7.78 10.68 -0.74
C ILE A 75 7.69 10.86 -2.25
N GLN A 76 8.15 12.00 -2.75
CA GLN A 76 8.11 12.28 -4.17
C GLN A 76 8.92 11.24 -4.94
N ASP A 77 8.29 10.66 -5.96
CA ASP A 77 8.89 9.67 -6.86
C ASP A 77 8.60 10.07 -8.31
N ASP A 78 9.66 10.37 -9.05
CA ASP A 78 9.54 10.90 -10.41
C ASP A 78 8.99 9.84 -11.37
N GLY A 79 9.33 8.56 -11.16
CA GLY A 79 8.80 7.47 -11.97
C GLY A 79 7.29 7.32 -11.82
N PHE A 80 6.79 7.45 -10.59
CA PHE A 80 5.37 7.49 -10.28
C PHE A 80 4.67 8.71 -10.89
N LEU A 81 5.24 9.91 -10.73
CA LEU A 81 4.66 11.15 -11.26
C LEU A 81 4.64 11.19 -12.79
N LEU A 82 5.66 10.62 -13.43
CA LEU A 82 5.69 10.53 -14.88
C LEU A 82 4.59 9.59 -15.38
N ALA A 83 4.37 8.44 -14.73
CA ALA A 83 3.56 7.35 -15.25
C ALA A 83 2.12 7.69 -15.67
N GLY A 84 1.55 8.79 -15.21
CA GLY A 84 0.15 9.11 -15.46
C GLY A 84 -0.22 10.58 -15.42
N LYS A 85 -1.54 10.79 -15.39
CA LYS A 85 -2.13 12.11 -15.15
C LYS A 85 -2.72 12.22 -13.75
N TYR A 86 -3.27 11.12 -13.24
CA TYR A 86 -3.92 11.10 -11.93
C TYR A 86 -3.05 10.28 -10.99
N HIS A 87 -2.56 10.95 -9.95
CA HIS A 87 -1.70 10.38 -8.94
C HIS A 87 -2.39 10.60 -7.61
N PHE A 88 -2.69 9.51 -6.93
CA PHE A 88 -3.28 9.52 -5.60
C PHE A 88 -2.24 9.07 -4.57
N PHE A 89 -2.26 9.67 -3.39
CA PHE A 89 -1.63 9.10 -2.21
C PHE A 89 -2.72 8.47 -1.36
N ASP A 90 -2.60 7.17 -1.12
CA ASP A 90 -3.52 6.39 -0.30
C ASP A 90 -3.24 6.63 1.18
N ASP A 91 -3.88 7.67 1.71
CA ASP A 91 -3.68 8.17 3.07
C ASP A 91 -4.06 7.10 4.14
N PRO A 92 -3.09 6.57 4.91
CA PRO A 92 -3.38 5.59 5.95
C PRO A 92 -3.93 6.21 7.24
N LEU A 93 -4.07 7.54 7.34
CA LEU A 93 -4.41 8.21 8.59
C LEU A 93 -5.71 7.68 9.24
N PRO A 94 -6.83 7.47 8.53
CA PRO A 94 -8.03 6.90 9.13
C PRO A 94 -7.84 5.50 9.73
N GLU A 95 -7.01 4.66 9.10
CA GLU A 95 -6.71 3.32 9.62
C GLU A 95 -5.89 3.39 10.92
N TYR A 96 -4.93 4.32 10.99
CA TYR A 96 -4.13 4.52 12.20
C TYR A 96 -4.96 5.09 13.36
N ILE A 97 -5.90 5.99 13.08
CA ILE A 97 -6.87 6.49 14.07
C ILE A 97 -7.71 5.32 14.60
N ASP A 98 -8.22 4.47 13.72
CA ASP A 98 -9.01 3.29 14.11
C ASP A 98 -8.19 2.28 14.94
N MET A 99 -6.91 2.08 14.61
CA MET A 99 -6.00 1.25 15.43
C MET A 99 -5.81 1.82 16.85
N VAL A 100 -5.64 3.14 16.98
CA VAL A 100 -5.53 3.82 18.29
C VAL A 100 -6.82 3.67 19.09
N HIS A 101 -7.98 3.72 18.45
CA HIS A 101 -9.27 3.51 19.13
C HIS A 101 -9.48 2.08 19.61
N LYS A 102 -9.04 1.09 18.83
CA LYS A 102 -9.26 -0.34 19.11
C LYS A 102 -8.31 -0.92 20.16
N THR A 103 -7.18 -0.28 20.42
CA THR A 103 -6.20 -0.77 21.40
C THR A 103 -6.41 -0.16 22.79
N SER A 104 -6.20 -0.97 23.83
CA SER A 104 -6.12 -0.50 25.22
C SER A 104 -4.70 -0.22 25.68
N ASP A 105 -3.69 -0.56 24.87
CA ASP A 105 -2.28 -0.42 25.21
C ASP A 105 -1.81 1.04 25.09
N ARG A 106 -1.40 1.61 26.23
CA ARG A 106 -0.93 2.99 26.33
C ARG A 106 0.42 3.21 25.66
N THR A 107 1.34 2.24 25.70
CA THR A 107 2.64 2.36 25.04
C THR A 107 2.44 2.40 23.54
N PHE A 108 1.65 1.47 23.00
CA PHE A 108 1.29 1.46 21.58
C PHE A 108 0.60 2.77 21.15
N LYS A 109 -0.40 3.26 21.92
CA LYS A 109 -1.06 4.54 21.62
C LYS A 109 -0.06 5.70 21.53
N ARG A 110 0.89 5.78 22.47
CA ARG A 110 1.93 6.82 22.46
C ARG A 110 2.85 6.71 21.24
N ASN A 111 3.31 5.50 20.91
CA ASN A 111 4.17 5.27 19.75
C ASN A 111 3.43 5.63 18.44
N MET A 112 2.14 5.30 18.36
CA MET A 112 1.29 5.65 17.22
C MET A 112 1.03 7.16 17.12
N ALA A 113 1.01 7.89 18.23
CA ALA A 113 0.80 9.33 18.21
C ALA A 113 1.89 10.03 17.39
N ASP A 114 3.16 9.70 17.62
CA ASP A 114 4.28 10.26 16.85
C ASP A 114 4.19 9.92 15.36
N VAL A 115 3.72 8.72 15.02
CA VAL A 115 3.48 8.30 13.62
C VAL A 115 2.38 9.14 12.99
N ILE A 116 1.26 9.33 13.70
CA ILE A 116 0.11 10.13 13.25
C ILE A 116 0.51 11.59 13.02
N VAL A 117 1.29 12.20 13.94
CA VAL A 117 1.76 13.58 13.77
C VAL A 117 2.61 13.73 12.52
N ARG A 118 3.59 12.84 12.32
CA ARG A 118 4.43 12.84 11.10
C ARG A 118 3.60 12.69 9.83
N LEU A 119 2.58 11.84 9.87
CA LEU A 119 1.68 11.64 8.73
C LEU A 119 0.82 12.88 8.45
N ILE A 120 0.29 13.53 9.48
CA ILE A 120 -0.46 14.80 9.32
C ILE A 120 0.43 15.83 8.62
N ASP A 121 1.67 16.01 9.08
CA ASP A 121 2.61 16.96 8.50
C ASP A 121 2.97 16.58 7.05
N ASN A 122 3.15 15.29 6.76
CA ASN A 122 3.38 14.78 5.41
C ASN A 122 2.19 15.04 4.48
N ASN A 123 0.96 14.81 4.94
CA ASN A 123 -0.26 15.08 4.18
C ASN A 123 -0.43 16.58 3.92
N ILE A 124 -0.16 17.45 4.90
CA ILE A 124 -0.17 18.91 4.72
C ILE A 124 0.84 19.32 3.65
N SER A 125 2.07 18.80 3.72
CA SER A 125 3.11 19.09 2.73
C SER A 125 2.70 18.62 1.33
N THR A 126 2.17 17.40 1.22
CA THR A 126 1.72 16.82 -0.06
C THR A 126 0.60 17.64 -0.68
N LEU A 127 -0.43 17.99 0.10
CA LEU A 127 -1.56 18.83 -0.36
C LEU A 127 -1.14 20.26 -0.76
N THR A 128 -0.02 20.77 -0.22
CA THR A 128 0.44 22.13 -0.48
C THR A 128 1.42 22.20 -1.65
N ASN A 129 2.31 21.23 -1.77
CA ASN A 129 3.51 21.31 -2.60
C ASN A 129 3.52 20.33 -3.76
N SER A 130 2.59 19.38 -3.82
CA SER A 130 2.55 18.32 -4.83
C SER A 130 1.29 18.39 -5.68
N SER A 131 1.35 17.84 -6.88
CA SER A 131 0.16 17.58 -7.73
C SER A 131 -0.60 16.31 -7.34
N VAL A 132 -0.10 15.57 -6.35
CA VAL A 132 -0.70 14.31 -5.87
C VAL A 132 -1.94 14.60 -5.03
N ILE A 133 -3.00 13.85 -5.33
CA ILE A 133 -4.28 13.93 -4.63
C ILE A 133 -4.22 13.05 -3.39
N VAL A 134 -4.49 13.59 -2.21
CA VAL A 134 -4.49 12.82 -0.95
C VAL A 134 -5.89 12.28 -0.68
N LEU A 135 -6.04 10.96 -0.65
CA LEU A 135 -7.31 10.29 -0.35
C LEU A 135 -7.06 8.99 0.42
N PRO A 136 -7.81 8.70 1.49
CA PRO A 136 -7.68 7.43 2.18
C PRO A 136 -8.49 6.36 1.45
N LEU A 137 -7.97 5.89 0.32
CA LEU A 137 -8.70 5.04 -0.64
C LEU A 137 -9.19 3.76 0.02
N ARG A 138 -8.34 3.09 0.82
CA ARG A 138 -8.73 1.87 1.56
C ARG A 138 -9.82 2.11 2.60
N TYR A 139 -9.81 3.26 3.27
CA TYR A 139 -10.87 3.63 4.22
C TYR A 139 -12.20 3.92 3.50
N LEU A 140 -12.14 4.64 2.37
CA LEU A 140 -13.33 4.98 1.60
C LEU A 140 -13.99 3.75 1.00
N MET A 141 -13.18 2.78 0.55
CA MET A 141 -13.62 1.52 -0.04
C MET A 141 -14.57 0.73 0.89
N ASN A 142 -14.37 0.80 2.21
CA ASN A 142 -15.21 0.10 3.19
C ASN A 142 -16.67 0.58 3.22
N ASN A 143 -16.98 1.72 2.56
CA ASN A 143 -18.34 2.23 2.42
C ASN A 143 -19.03 1.75 1.12
N GLU A 144 -18.35 0.95 0.31
CA GLU A 144 -18.85 0.41 -0.96
C GLU A 144 -19.50 -0.97 -0.73
N GLU A 145 -20.60 -1.25 -1.44
CA GLU A 145 -21.42 -2.45 -1.21
C GLU A 145 -20.66 -3.77 -1.45
N TYR A 146 -19.66 -3.75 -2.34
CA TYR A 146 -18.92 -4.94 -2.76
C TYR A 146 -17.56 -5.11 -2.07
N SER A 147 -17.22 -4.28 -1.07
CA SER A 147 -15.99 -4.48 -0.30
C SER A 147 -16.09 -5.72 0.57
N LEU A 148 -14.99 -6.48 0.69
CA LEU A 148 -14.91 -7.57 1.65
C LEU A 148 -15.08 -7.02 3.08
N SER A 149 -15.83 -7.76 3.89
CA SER A 149 -15.86 -7.48 5.33
C SER A 149 -14.52 -7.82 5.98
N ASP A 150 -14.22 -7.17 7.10
CA ASP A 150 -13.07 -7.46 7.96
C ASP A 150 -12.87 -8.97 8.24
N GLN A 151 -13.97 -9.72 8.39
CA GLN A 151 -13.91 -11.16 8.58
C GLN A 151 -13.44 -11.89 7.33
N GLN A 152 -14.03 -11.57 6.17
CA GLN A 152 -13.65 -12.18 4.89
C GLN A 152 -12.20 -11.88 4.53
N GLU A 153 -11.73 -10.66 4.78
CA GLU A 153 -10.33 -10.27 4.57
C GLU A 153 -9.38 -11.12 5.42
N ARG A 154 -9.71 -11.31 6.71
CA ARG A 154 -8.93 -12.17 7.61
C ARG A 154 -8.91 -13.62 7.14
N GLU A 155 -10.06 -14.15 6.71
CA GLU A 155 -10.15 -15.53 6.20
C GLU A 155 -9.29 -15.73 4.93
N VAL A 156 -9.30 -14.75 4.00
CA VAL A 156 -8.44 -14.80 2.81
C VAL A 156 -6.96 -14.70 3.19
N ALA A 157 -6.60 -13.77 4.07
CA ALA A 157 -5.23 -13.61 4.53
C ALA A 157 -4.69 -14.86 5.25
N GLN A 158 -5.52 -15.51 6.07
CA GLN A 158 -5.17 -16.78 6.73
C GLN A 158 -4.90 -17.88 5.71
N ARG A 159 -5.72 -18.03 4.68
CA ARG A 159 -5.46 -19.04 3.63
C ARG A 159 -4.18 -18.74 2.86
N LEU A 160 -3.92 -17.48 2.53
CA LEU A 160 -2.67 -17.07 1.89
C LEU A 160 -1.47 -17.38 2.78
N PHE A 161 -1.56 -17.10 4.08
CA PHE A 161 -0.56 -17.46 5.06
C PHE A 161 -0.31 -18.97 5.11
N ILE A 162 -1.36 -19.79 5.25
CA ILE A 162 -1.24 -21.25 5.29
C ILE A 162 -0.65 -21.81 4.00
N SER A 163 -0.96 -21.22 2.84
CA SER A 163 -0.39 -21.63 1.54
C SER A 163 1.13 -21.47 1.42
N MET A 164 1.77 -20.83 2.41
CA MET A 164 3.22 -20.69 2.50
C MET A 164 3.89 -21.90 3.15
N PHE A 165 3.14 -22.84 3.73
CA PHE A 165 3.65 -24.01 4.45
C PHE A 165 3.30 -25.31 3.71
N ARG A 166 4.16 -26.32 3.82
CA ARG A 166 4.02 -27.57 3.04
C ARG A 166 3.07 -28.58 3.67
N ASN A 167 3.12 -28.75 4.99
CA ASN A 167 2.41 -29.80 5.70
C ASN A 167 1.41 -29.24 6.72
N VAL A 168 0.73 -28.14 6.37
CA VAL A 168 -0.26 -27.49 7.23
C VAL A 168 -1.51 -27.19 6.41
N GLU A 169 -2.66 -27.67 6.85
CA GLU A 169 -3.92 -27.51 6.12
C GLU A 169 -4.72 -26.28 6.56
N ASN A 170 -4.60 -25.88 7.83
CA ASN A 170 -5.37 -24.80 8.43
C ASN A 170 -4.63 -24.11 9.58
N ILE A 171 -5.23 -23.03 10.09
CA ILE A 171 -4.60 -22.18 11.10
C ILE A 171 -4.54 -22.83 12.48
N GLU A 172 -5.50 -23.69 12.80
CA GLU A 172 -5.50 -24.46 14.05
C GLU A 172 -4.33 -25.46 14.07
N GLU A 173 -4.11 -26.16 12.95
CA GLU A 173 -2.99 -27.08 12.78
C GLU A 173 -1.65 -26.35 12.87
N TYR A 174 -1.53 -25.21 12.18
CA TYR A 174 -0.34 -24.35 12.25
C TYR A 174 0.06 -24.06 13.69
N PHE A 175 -0.86 -23.52 14.50
CA PHE A 175 -0.55 -23.16 15.88
C PHE A 175 -0.34 -24.36 16.78
N SER A 176 -0.86 -25.55 16.45
CA SER A 176 -0.64 -26.75 17.24
C SER A 176 0.71 -27.42 16.97
N THR A 177 1.26 -27.28 15.76
CA THR A 177 2.43 -28.03 15.28
C THR A 177 3.69 -27.19 15.15
N ILE A 178 3.57 -25.90 14.81
CA ILE A 178 4.69 -24.98 14.58
C ILE A 178 4.78 -24.01 15.75
N LYS A 179 5.89 -24.04 16.48
CA LYS A 179 6.06 -23.29 17.73
C LYS A 179 7.21 -22.30 17.69
N ASN A 180 8.34 -22.71 17.15
CA ASN A 180 9.58 -21.94 17.18
C ASN A 180 10.14 -21.68 15.77
N VAL A 181 11.15 -20.81 15.68
CA VAL A 181 11.86 -20.48 14.43
C VAL A 181 12.29 -21.72 13.61
N ASN A 182 12.77 -22.78 14.25
CA ASN A 182 13.24 -23.97 13.51
C ASN A 182 12.06 -24.73 12.87
N ASP A 183 10.93 -24.82 13.57
CA ASP A 183 9.72 -25.44 13.02
C ASP A 183 9.22 -24.66 11.80
N ILE A 184 9.20 -23.32 11.91
CA ILE A 184 8.82 -22.41 10.82
C ILE A 184 9.74 -22.63 9.62
N ALA A 185 11.06 -22.59 9.83
CA ALA A 185 12.06 -22.74 8.79
C ALA A 185 12.00 -24.11 8.09
N TYR A 186 11.64 -25.15 8.84
CA TYR A 186 11.45 -26.49 8.30
C TYR A 186 10.17 -26.61 7.45
N GLU A 187 9.05 -26.06 7.92
CA GLU A 187 7.73 -26.24 7.28
C GLU A 187 7.45 -25.26 6.14
N ILE A 188 8.07 -24.08 6.15
CA ILE A 188 7.88 -23.09 5.08
C ILE A 188 8.27 -23.66 3.72
N ASP A 189 7.52 -23.31 2.67
CA ASP A 189 7.81 -23.67 1.29
C ASP A 189 9.22 -23.18 0.91
N PRO A 190 10.18 -24.08 0.58
CA PRO A 190 11.54 -23.69 0.26
C PRO A 190 11.65 -22.75 -0.95
N THR A 191 10.65 -22.76 -1.84
CA THR A 191 10.61 -21.85 -2.99
C THR A 191 10.36 -20.40 -2.57
N LEU A 192 9.73 -20.17 -1.41
CA LEU A 192 9.45 -18.84 -0.86
C LEU A 192 10.62 -18.26 -0.08
N VAL A 193 11.54 -19.09 0.43
CA VAL A 193 12.62 -18.63 1.31
C VAL A 193 13.41 -17.48 0.70
N LYS A 194 13.69 -17.52 -0.61
CA LYS A 194 14.47 -16.47 -1.30
C LYS A 194 13.63 -15.28 -1.81
N THR A 195 12.31 -15.36 -1.71
CA THR A 195 11.42 -14.34 -2.26
C THR A 195 10.59 -13.65 -1.19
N LEU A 196 10.24 -14.32 -0.10
CA LEU A 196 9.50 -13.74 1.00
C LEU A 196 10.33 -12.65 1.66
N LEU A 197 9.80 -11.45 1.80
CA LEU A 197 10.39 -10.40 2.63
C LEU A 197 9.66 -10.29 3.97
N LEU A 198 10.41 -10.23 5.07
CA LEU A 198 9.86 -10.03 6.41
C LEU A 198 9.71 -8.53 6.73
N SER A 199 10.59 -7.69 6.18
CA SER A 199 10.55 -6.23 6.27
C SER A 199 11.40 -5.59 5.18
N ASP A 200 11.38 -4.26 5.06
CA ASP A 200 12.20 -3.54 4.08
C ASP A 200 13.70 -3.58 4.42
N TYR A 201 14.04 -4.02 5.64
CA TYR A 201 15.41 -4.19 6.11
C TYR A 201 15.84 -5.67 6.13
N ASP A 202 15.00 -6.57 5.61
CA ASP A 202 15.29 -8.00 5.58
C ASP A 202 16.39 -8.33 4.57
N ASP A 203 17.42 -9.06 5.03
CA ASP A 203 18.53 -9.50 4.20
C ASP A 203 18.29 -10.93 3.72
N ILE A 204 17.77 -11.04 2.49
CA ILE A 204 17.46 -12.33 1.84
C ILE A 204 18.69 -13.22 1.59
N SER A 205 19.91 -12.70 1.75
CA SER A 205 21.13 -13.50 1.63
C SER A 205 21.38 -14.41 2.85
N LEU A 206 20.74 -14.09 3.98
CA LEU A 206 20.85 -14.85 5.22
C LEU A 206 19.91 -16.07 5.23
N PRO A 207 20.24 -17.11 6.03
CA PRO A 207 19.32 -18.21 6.31
C PRO A 207 17.99 -17.72 6.90
N ILE A 208 16.89 -18.41 6.61
CA ILE A 208 15.55 -17.98 7.03
C ILE A 208 15.41 -17.90 8.55
N GLU A 209 16.08 -18.79 9.29
CA GLU A 209 16.11 -18.81 10.75
C GLU A 209 16.68 -17.50 11.30
N THR A 210 17.81 -17.06 10.76
CA THR A 210 18.45 -15.80 11.16
C THR A 210 17.58 -14.60 10.81
N ARG A 211 16.92 -14.63 9.65
CA ARG A 211 16.01 -13.56 9.22
C ARG A 211 14.78 -13.45 10.12
N LEU A 212 14.18 -14.59 10.49
CA LEU A 212 13.06 -14.64 11.44
C LEU A 212 13.47 -14.11 12.82
N GLN A 213 14.63 -14.51 13.33
CA GLN A 213 15.16 -14.00 14.59
C GLN A 213 15.36 -12.48 14.56
N ASN A 214 16.02 -11.96 13.52
CA ASN A 214 16.22 -10.53 13.34
C ASN A 214 14.88 -9.78 13.29
N HIS A 215 13.90 -10.31 12.54
CA HIS A 215 12.57 -9.73 12.44
C HIS A 215 11.86 -9.70 13.80
N PHE A 216 11.88 -10.79 14.55
CA PHE A 216 11.21 -10.84 15.86
C PHE A 216 11.88 -9.93 16.88
N SER A 217 13.21 -9.85 16.91
CA SER A 217 13.93 -8.90 17.77
C SER A 217 13.58 -7.45 17.43
N PHE A 218 13.48 -7.11 16.14
CA PHE A 218 13.05 -5.78 15.72
C PHE A 218 11.60 -5.48 16.17
N MET A 219 10.70 -6.47 16.10
CA MET A 219 9.31 -6.31 16.49
C MET A 219 9.10 -6.22 18.01
N GLU A 220 9.98 -6.83 18.82
CA GLU A 220 9.96 -6.70 20.29
C GLU A 220 10.17 -5.25 20.73
N ASP A 221 11.03 -4.50 20.05
CA ASP A 221 11.22 -3.07 20.28
C ASP A 221 9.97 -2.24 19.91
N VAL A 222 9.12 -2.75 19.01
CA VAL A 222 7.93 -2.04 18.48
C VAL A 222 6.67 -2.35 19.29
N TYR A 223 6.49 -3.59 19.75
CA TYR A 223 5.25 -4.08 20.37
C TYR A 223 5.39 -4.45 21.86
N GLU A 224 6.54 -4.18 22.48
CA GLU A 224 6.97 -4.78 23.75
C GLU A 224 7.00 -6.32 23.67
N ALA A 225 7.91 -6.94 24.44
CA ALA A 225 8.11 -8.38 24.42
C ALA A 225 6.81 -9.13 24.80
N SER A 226 6.07 -9.62 23.80
CA SER A 226 5.11 -10.66 24.07
C SER A 226 5.88 -11.98 24.19
N ASP A 227 5.64 -12.70 25.29
CA ASP A 227 6.05 -14.11 25.46
C ASP A 227 5.29 -15.04 24.50
N ASP A 228 4.82 -14.52 23.36
CA ASP A 228 4.15 -15.28 22.35
C ASP A 228 5.14 -16.22 21.65
N GLU A 229 4.62 -17.40 21.32
CA GLU A 229 5.29 -18.36 20.44
C GLU A 229 5.68 -17.66 19.12
N ASP A 230 6.86 -17.99 18.57
CA ASP A 230 7.37 -17.42 17.30
C ASP A 230 6.36 -17.57 16.16
N SER A 231 5.58 -18.66 16.20
CA SER A 231 4.52 -18.93 15.22
C SER A 231 3.44 -17.85 15.20
N LYS A 232 3.04 -17.31 16.36
CA LYS A 232 2.10 -16.18 16.47
C LYS A 232 2.73 -14.86 16.03
N LYS A 233 3.99 -14.62 16.39
CA LYS A 233 4.74 -13.43 15.95
C LYS A 233 4.78 -13.35 14.42
N LEU A 234 5.10 -14.48 13.77
CA LEU A 234 5.08 -14.59 12.32
C LEU A 234 3.67 -14.41 11.73
N PHE A 235 2.69 -15.12 12.28
CA PHE A 235 1.31 -15.05 11.81
C PHE A 235 0.77 -13.62 11.80
N ASN A 236 0.94 -12.90 12.91
CA ASN A 236 0.48 -11.50 13.03
C ASN A 236 1.17 -10.59 12.01
N SER A 237 2.49 -10.75 11.83
CA SER A 237 3.26 -9.96 10.88
C SER A 237 2.80 -10.19 9.44
N ILE A 238 2.76 -11.46 9.01
CA ILE A 238 2.47 -11.83 7.62
C ILE A 238 0.99 -11.61 7.28
N CYS A 239 0.06 -11.96 8.17
CA CYS A 239 -1.36 -11.69 7.93
C CYS A 239 -1.64 -10.19 7.83
N GLY A 240 -0.93 -9.35 8.60
CA GLY A 240 -1.01 -7.90 8.46
C GLY A 240 -0.65 -7.43 7.04
N TYR A 241 0.45 -7.93 6.48
CA TYR A 241 0.84 -7.64 5.11
C TYR A 241 -0.18 -8.16 4.10
N PHE A 242 -0.68 -9.39 4.24
CA PHE A 242 -1.71 -9.92 3.34
C PHE A 242 -3.00 -9.11 3.37
N ILE A 243 -3.50 -8.73 4.55
CA ILE A 243 -4.69 -7.87 4.68
C ILE A 243 -4.45 -6.53 3.99
N GLN A 244 -3.28 -5.91 4.19
CA GLN A 244 -2.93 -4.65 3.54
C GLN A 244 -2.98 -4.79 2.01
N VAL A 245 -2.32 -5.80 1.44
CA VAL A 245 -2.26 -5.95 -0.03
C VAL A 245 -3.60 -6.39 -0.64
N LEU A 246 -4.44 -7.11 0.12
CA LEU A 246 -5.80 -7.43 -0.30
C LEU A 246 -6.68 -6.17 -0.40
N LYS A 247 -6.58 -5.26 0.57
CA LYS A 247 -7.28 -3.96 0.50
C LYS A 247 -6.80 -3.12 -0.68
N ILE A 248 -5.48 -3.06 -0.89
CA ILE A 248 -4.89 -2.36 -2.04
C ILE A 248 -5.39 -2.97 -3.36
N PHE A 249 -5.48 -4.29 -3.43
CA PHE A 249 -6.00 -4.99 -4.59
C PHE A 249 -7.47 -4.65 -4.86
N GLN A 250 -8.33 -4.66 -3.83
CA GLN A 250 -9.74 -4.27 -3.95
C GLN A 250 -9.90 -2.83 -4.45
N VAL A 251 -9.16 -1.87 -3.88
CA VAL A 251 -9.10 -0.47 -4.35
C VAL A 251 -8.74 -0.40 -5.83
N SER A 252 -7.72 -1.18 -6.23
CA SER A 252 -7.23 -1.21 -7.61
C SER A 252 -8.30 -1.67 -8.60
N ILE A 253 -9.04 -2.72 -8.27
CA ILE A 253 -10.12 -3.25 -9.12
C ILE A 253 -11.33 -2.30 -9.14
N MET A 254 -11.72 -1.82 -7.96
CA MET A 254 -12.92 -1.01 -7.77
C MET A 254 -12.89 0.28 -8.57
N TRP A 255 -11.78 1.02 -8.49
CA TRP A 255 -11.63 2.31 -9.18
C TRP A 255 -10.65 2.27 -10.36
N ASN A 256 -10.23 1.06 -10.78
CA ASN A 256 -9.29 0.85 -11.90
C ASN A 256 -8.01 1.69 -11.74
N LEU A 257 -7.47 1.70 -10.53
CA LEU A 257 -6.24 2.39 -10.17
C LEU A 257 -5.07 1.39 -10.20
N THR A 258 -3.91 1.80 -10.69
CA THR A 258 -2.70 0.97 -10.66
C THR A 258 -1.88 1.31 -9.42
N PRO A 259 -1.62 0.36 -8.51
CA PRO A 259 -0.87 0.64 -7.29
C PRO A 259 0.62 0.80 -7.59
N PHE A 260 1.25 1.75 -6.91
CA PHE A 260 2.68 1.96 -6.83
C PHE A 260 3.14 1.74 -5.39
N PHE A 261 4.27 1.05 -5.22
CA PHE A 261 4.74 0.59 -3.92
C PHE A 261 6.17 1.07 -3.68
N PRO A 262 6.37 2.09 -2.83
CA PRO A 262 7.72 2.50 -2.43
C PRO A 262 8.36 1.46 -1.49
N SER A 263 7.55 0.68 -0.75
CA SER A 263 8.01 -0.38 0.15
C SER A 263 8.23 -1.66 -0.65
N SER A 264 9.43 -2.21 -0.55
CA SER A 264 9.77 -3.49 -1.17
C SER A 264 8.96 -4.64 -0.57
N THR A 265 8.65 -4.55 0.72
CA THR A 265 7.86 -5.53 1.46
C THR A 265 6.42 -5.54 0.98
N SER A 266 5.74 -4.40 1.00
CA SER A 266 4.35 -4.35 0.50
C SER A 266 4.26 -4.75 -0.97
N PHE A 267 5.23 -4.36 -1.79
CA PHE A 267 5.32 -4.81 -3.18
C PHE A 267 5.50 -6.33 -3.28
N ASN A 268 6.38 -6.92 -2.46
CA ASN A 268 6.62 -8.35 -2.41
C ASN A 268 5.35 -9.14 -2.09
N TYR A 269 4.62 -8.76 -1.03
CA TYR A 269 3.36 -9.41 -0.67
C TYR A 269 2.29 -9.22 -1.74
N PHE A 270 2.24 -8.05 -2.38
CA PHE A 270 1.33 -7.83 -3.50
C PHE A 270 1.64 -8.78 -4.66
N MET A 271 2.92 -8.97 -4.99
CA MET A 271 3.36 -9.94 -6.00
C MET A 271 3.14 -11.39 -5.59
N LEU A 272 3.23 -11.72 -4.29
CA LEU A 272 2.92 -13.07 -3.80
C LEU A 272 1.46 -13.46 -4.08
N LEU A 273 0.53 -12.50 -4.14
CA LEU A 273 -0.85 -12.76 -4.56
C LEU A 273 -0.90 -13.45 -5.94
N LEU A 274 -0.04 -13.09 -6.91
CA LEU A 274 -0.02 -13.77 -8.22
C LEU A 274 0.25 -15.27 -8.11
N THR A 275 1.11 -15.66 -7.17
CA THR A 275 1.63 -17.02 -7.07
C THR A 275 0.82 -17.90 -6.12
N ARG A 276 0.11 -17.27 -5.17
CA ARG A 276 -0.58 -17.97 -4.07
C ARG A 276 -2.09 -17.78 -4.06
N TRP A 277 -2.61 -16.85 -4.87
CA TRP A 277 -4.05 -16.70 -5.01
C TRP A 277 -4.67 -17.95 -5.63
N GLN A 278 -5.51 -18.60 -4.84
CA GLN A 278 -6.41 -19.65 -5.29
C GLN A 278 -7.81 -19.04 -5.34
N PRO A 279 -8.36 -18.75 -6.53
CA PRO A 279 -9.66 -18.09 -6.63
C PRO A 279 -10.76 -18.92 -5.99
N TYR A 280 -11.70 -18.24 -5.31
CA TYR A 280 -12.95 -18.84 -4.86
C TYR A 280 -13.83 -19.11 -6.09
N SER A 281 -13.82 -20.33 -6.62
CA SER A 281 -14.64 -20.78 -7.77
C SER A 281 -14.40 -20.02 -9.09
N ASP A 282 -15.15 -20.35 -10.15
CA ASP A 282 -15.02 -19.89 -11.56
C ASP A 282 -15.15 -18.35 -11.76
N GLN A 283 -14.23 -17.57 -11.17
CA GLN A 283 -14.16 -16.12 -11.29
C GLN A 283 -12.98 -15.72 -12.19
N SER A 284 -13.10 -16.05 -13.48
CA SER A 284 -12.11 -15.71 -14.51
C SER A 284 -11.87 -14.20 -14.61
N GLU A 285 -12.91 -13.37 -14.47
CA GLU A 285 -12.81 -11.91 -14.57
C GLU A 285 -12.00 -11.28 -13.43
N LEU A 286 -12.17 -11.76 -12.19
CA LEU A 286 -11.37 -11.30 -11.04
C LEU A 286 -9.91 -11.71 -11.20
N THR A 287 -9.66 -12.92 -11.72
CA THR A 287 -8.32 -13.41 -12.00
C THR A 287 -7.65 -12.61 -13.13
N GLU A 288 -8.39 -12.25 -14.18
CA GLU A 288 -7.89 -11.40 -15.26
C GLU A 288 -7.61 -9.97 -14.79
N GLY A 289 -8.54 -9.37 -14.04
CA GLY A 289 -8.35 -8.07 -13.40
C GLY A 289 -7.12 -8.05 -12.51
N MET A 290 -6.92 -9.11 -11.73
CA MET A 290 -5.76 -9.31 -10.88
C MET A 290 -4.45 -9.34 -11.67
N ASN A 291 -4.37 -10.19 -12.70
CA ASN A 291 -3.18 -10.29 -13.55
C ASN A 291 -2.84 -8.96 -14.24
N SER A 292 -3.85 -8.25 -14.74
CA SER A 292 -3.67 -6.93 -15.35
C SER A 292 -3.12 -5.91 -14.35
N THR A 293 -3.72 -5.82 -13.16
CA THR A 293 -3.28 -4.87 -12.12
C THR A 293 -1.86 -5.16 -11.66
N LEU A 294 -1.54 -6.43 -11.40
CA LEU A 294 -0.21 -6.86 -10.96
C LEU A 294 0.84 -6.61 -12.04
N THR A 295 0.52 -6.89 -13.30
CA THR A 295 1.42 -6.58 -14.43
C THR A 295 1.72 -5.08 -14.51
N LYS A 296 0.70 -4.23 -14.44
CA LYS A 296 0.88 -2.77 -14.50
C LYS A 296 1.66 -2.24 -13.31
N SER A 297 1.36 -2.72 -12.11
CA SER A 297 2.09 -2.35 -10.89
C SER A 297 3.56 -2.77 -10.98
N PHE A 298 3.84 -3.99 -11.44
CA PHE A 298 5.19 -4.49 -11.64
C PHE A 298 5.98 -3.62 -12.62
N LEU A 299 5.41 -3.33 -13.78
CA LEU A 299 6.05 -2.49 -14.80
C LEU A 299 6.29 -1.06 -14.32
N LEU A 300 5.36 -0.51 -13.52
CA LEU A 300 5.49 0.82 -12.95
C LEU A 300 6.61 0.89 -11.91
N ASN A 301 6.63 -0.03 -10.94
CA ASN A 301 7.71 -0.08 -9.94
C ASN A 301 9.07 -0.30 -10.62
N ARG A 302 9.12 -1.19 -11.63
CA ARG A 302 10.33 -1.41 -12.44
C ARG A 302 10.77 -0.14 -13.17
N PHE A 303 9.84 0.60 -13.76
CA PHE A 303 10.11 1.86 -14.46
C PHE A 303 10.68 2.90 -13.52
N SER A 304 10.06 3.09 -12.34
CA SER A 304 10.57 4.01 -11.33
C SER A 304 11.98 3.64 -10.86
N SER A 305 12.23 2.37 -10.50
CA SER A 305 13.56 1.93 -10.08
C SER A 305 14.62 2.11 -11.17
N GLU A 306 14.27 1.85 -12.42
CA GLU A 306 15.17 2.06 -13.56
C GLU A 306 15.46 3.54 -13.81
N LEU A 307 14.48 4.41 -13.64
CA LEU A 307 14.66 5.85 -13.75
C LEU A 307 15.59 6.38 -12.65
N ALA A 308 15.33 5.99 -11.40
CA ALA A 308 16.14 6.38 -10.24
C ALA A 308 17.62 5.94 -10.37
N ALA A 309 17.87 4.77 -10.96
CA ALA A 309 19.22 4.24 -11.16
C ALA A 309 20.08 5.05 -12.16
N ARG A 310 19.48 5.95 -12.95
CA ARG A 310 20.19 6.71 -14.00
C ARG A 310 20.63 8.11 -13.59
N ASP A 311 20.42 8.51 -12.32
CA ASP A 311 20.85 9.78 -11.71
C ASP A 311 20.75 10.98 -12.67
N TYR A 312 19.52 11.38 -12.98
CA TYR A 312 19.23 12.32 -14.06
C TYR A 312 18.80 13.69 -13.52
N ASP A 313 19.56 14.73 -13.89
CA ASP A 313 19.33 16.12 -13.48
C ASP A 313 18.50 16.87 -14.53
N THR A 314 17.20 16.65 -14.57
CA THR A 314 16.30 17.36 -15.50
C THR A 314 14.92 17.55 -14.88
N ASP A 315 14.28 18.64 -15.27
CA ASP A 315 12.93 19.00 -14.85
C ASP A 315 11.90 17.91 -15.21
N ILE A 316 11.13 17.47 -14.21
CA ILE A 316 10.05 16.49 -14.36
C ILE A 316 9.04 16.92 -15.45
N GLN A 317 8.76 18.21 -15.60
CA GLN A 317 7.83 18.71 -16.63
C GLN A 317 8.36 18.45 -18.04
N GLU A 318 9.67 18.56 -18.25
CA GLU A 318 10.30 18.23 -19.54
C GLU A 318 10.21 16.72 -19.82
N LEU A 319 10.46 15.91 -18.79
CA LEU A 319 10.32 14.45 -18.88
C LEU A 319 8.88 14.03 -19.16
N GLU A 320 7.89 14.65 -18.52
CA GLU A 320 6.46 14.40 -18.75
C GLU A 320 6.09 14.69 -20.21
N LEU A 321 6.58 15.81 -20.75
CA LEU A 321 6.37 16.17 -22.16
C LEU A 321 6.97 15.12 -23.09
N ARG A 322 8.24 14.76 -22.92
CA ARG A 322 8.92 13.74 -23.73
C ARG A 322 8.21 12.39 -23.67
N MET A 323 7.80 11.97 -22.48
CA MET A 323 7.14 10.68 -22.28
C MET A 323 5.77 10.62 -22.97
N ASN A 324 5.06 11.75 -23.04
CA ASN A 324 3.81 11.90 -23.77
C ASN A 324 4.02 12.00 -25.29
N GLU A 325 4.93 12.86 -25.77
CA GLU A 325 5.24 13.05 -27.19
C GLU A 325 5.69 11.76 -27.87
N LYS A 326 6.62 11.03 -27.23
CA LYS A 326 7.13 9.75 -27.74
C LYS A 326 6.14 8.58 -27.49
N SER A 327 4.99 8.86 -26.87
CA SER A 327 3.97 7.88 -26.47
C SER A 327 4.54 6.72 -25.64
N LEU A 328 5.61 6.96 -24.87
CA LEU A 328 6.36 5.94 -24.14
C LEU A 328 5.53 5.33 -23.02
N ASN A 329 4.76 6.15 -22.31
CA ASN A 329 3.80 5.69 -21.32
C ASN A 329 2.82 4.67 -21.92
N GLN A 330 2.36 4.89 -23.17
CA GLN A 330 1.48 3.93 -23.85
C GLN A 330 2.16 2.62 -24.23
N LYS A 331 3.46 2.65 -24.49
CA LYS A 331 4.24 1.44 -24.74
C LYS A 331 4.48 0.67 -23.45
N LEU A 332 4.82 1.36 -22.35
CA LEU A 332 5.08 0.76 -21.04
C LEU A 332 3.92 -0.14 -20.61
N PHE A 333 2.69 0.38 -20.57
CA PHE A 333 1.52 -0.39 -20.11
C PHE A 333 0.84 -1.23 -21.20
N LYS A 334 1.49 -1.41 -22.36
CA LYS A 334 1.17 -2.48 -23.32
C LYS A 334 2.08 -3.71 -23.16
N LEU A 335 3.15 -3.60 -22.38
CA LEU A 335 4.03 -4.72 -22.08
C LEU A 335 3.35 -5.70 -21.12
N ASP A 336 3.85 -6.94 -21.16
CA ASP A 336 3.61 -7.92 -20.11
C ASP A 336 4.85 -8.06 -19.19
N ILE A 337 4.71 -8.73 -18.05
CA ILE A 337 5.81 -8.92 -17.08
C ILE A 337 7.04 -9.60 -17.71
N LYS A 338 6.85 -10.50 -18.69
CA LYS A 338 7.94 -11.22 -19.36
C LYS A 338 8.73 -10.34 -20.33
N GLN A 339 8.24 -9.14 -20.61
CA GLN A 339 8.87 -8.14 -21.47
C GLN A 339 9.46 -6.97 -20.66
N SER A 340 9.63 -7.14 -19.35
CA SER A 340 10.08 -6.10 -18.43
C SER A 340 11.50 -5.61 -18.70
N GLU A 341 12.34 -6.39 -19.39
CA GLU A 341 13.65 -5.96 -19.88
C GLU A 341 13.54 -4.78 -20.87
N LYS A 342 12.41 -4.64 -21.57
CA LYS A 342 12.17 -3.52 -22.49
C LYS A 342 11.92 -2.20 -21.75
N VAL A 343 11.64 -2.23 -20.45
CA VAL A 343 11.46 -1.02 -19.63
C VAL A 343 12.75 -0.19 -19.62
N THR A 344 13.92 -0.84 -19.54
CA THR A 344 15.22 -0.18 -19.61
C THR A 344 15.36 0.63 -20.91
N ALA A 345 15.01 0.04 -22.06
CA ALA A 345 15.02 0.75 -23.34
C ALA A 345 14.02 1.91 -23.41
N ILE A 346 12.87 1.79 -22.73
CA ILE A 346 11.90 2.89 -22.61
C ILE A 346 12.52 4.05 -21.82
N VAL A 347 13.15 3.76 -20.68
CA VAL A 347 13.83 4.79 -19.86
C VAL A 347 14.98 5.42 -20.65
N ASP A 348 15.82 4.64 -21.32
CA ASP A 348 16.90 5.18 -22.16
C ASP A 348 16.37 6.11 -23.26
N SER A 349 15.24 5.75 -23.88
CA SER A 349 14.61 6.59 -24.89
C SER A 349 13.95 7.86 -24.33
N LEU A 350 13.70 7.92 -23.03
CA LEU A 350 13.15 9.10 -22.36
C LEU A 350 14.26 10.12 -22.06
N LEU A 351 15.42 9.63 -21.62
CA LEU A 351 16.56 10.46 -21.23
C LEU A 351 17.38 10.98 -22.43
N ASN A 352 17.42 10.23 -23.54
CA ASN A 352 18.02 10.67 -24.81
C ASN A 352 17.01 11.39 -25.71
#